data_AF-A0A9D4LRB7-F1
#
_entry.id   AF-A0A9D4LRB7-F1
#
_cell.length_a   1.000
_cell.length_b   1.000
_cell.length_c   1.000
_cell.angle_alpha   90.00
_cell.angle_beta   90.00
_cell.angle_gamma   90.00
#
_symmetry.space_group_name_H-M   'P 1'
#
loop_
_entity.id
_entity.type
_entity.pdbx_description
1 polymer ?
#
loop_
_entity_poly.entity_id
_entity_poly.type
_entity_poly.pdbx_seq_one_letter_code
_entity_poly.pdbx_strand_id
1 'polypeptide(L)' 'MNDDDDELSEVDLDSSLYRKRGRVYGGQDATYGMFPWQARIRRRLSTLTSYHMHHCGATIVGEYWVLSAAHCFR' A
#
# COMPACT_ATOMS: atom_id res chain seq x y z
N MET A 1 5.44 -2.00 13.79
CA MET A 1 6.22 -1.53 14.97
C MET A 1 6.03 -0.02 15.06
N ASN A 2 4.90 0.48 15.54
CA ASN A 2 3.84 -0.17 16.30
C ASN A 2 2.50 0.02 15.60
N ASP A 3 1.72 -1.06 15.57
CA ASP A 3 0.33 -1.06 15.16
C ASP A 3 -0.49 -0.83 16.44
N ASP A 4 -0.24 0.30 17.10
CA ASP A 4 -0.97 0.71 18.31
C ASP A 4 -2.36 1.18 17.87
N ASP A 5 -3.30 0.25 17.95
CA ASP A 5 -4.68 0.43 18.43
C ASP A 5 -5.29 1.83 18.25
N ASP A 6 -5.86 2.07 17.07
CA ASP A 6 -6.94 3.06 16.90
C ASP A 6 -8.19 2.54 17.64
N GLU A 7 -8.23 2.77 18.95
CA GLU A 7 -9.43 2.71 19.79
C GLU A 7 -10.39 3.82 19.36
N LEU A 8 -11.39 3.51 18.52
CA LEU A 8 -12.58 4.34 18.38
C LEU A 8 -13.85 3.47 18.38
N SER A 9 -14.75 3.93 19.24
CA SER A 9 -15.90 3.27 19.85
C SER A 9 -17.10 3.04 18.93
N GLU A 10 -17.99 2.16 19.41
CA GLU A 10 -19.22 1.69 18.79
C GLU A 10 -20.16 2.82 18.30
N VAL A 11 -20.33 2.92 16.97
CA VAL A 11 -21.60 3.27 16.31
C VAL A 11 -21.64 2.61 14.92
N ASP A 12 -22.55 1.65 14.78
CA ASP A 12 -22.85 0.91 13.55
C ASP A 12 -23.42 1.82 12.44
N LEU A 13 -22.54 2.35 11.58
CA LEU A 13 -22.93 2.86 10.26
C LEU A 13 -22.02 2.27 9.19
N ASP A 14 -22.43 1.09 8.71
CA ASP A 14 -22.06 0.41 7.46
C ASP A 14 -20.64 0.69 6.91
N SER A 15 -19.63 0.14 7.61
CA SER A 15 -18.24 0.02 7.16
C SER A 15 -18.09 -0.67 5.78
N SER A 16 -19.14 -1.31 5.25
CA SER A 16 -19.09 -2.01 3.96
C SER A 16 -19.24 -1.09 2.74
N LEU A 17 -19.70 0.16 2.91
CA LEU A 17 -19.82 1.11 1.80
C LEU A 17 -18.54 1.91 1.50
N TYR A 18 -17.60 2.00 2.46
CA TYR A 18 -16.36 2.77 2.23
C TYR A 18 -15.06 2.02 2.58
N ARG A 19 -15.13 0.77 3.05
CA ARG A 19 -14.00 -0.16 2.94
C ARG A 19 -14.01 -0.72 1.54
N LYS A 20 -13.32 -0.02 0.62
CA LYS A 20 -13.04 -0.47 -0.76
C LYS A 20 -12.76 -1.96 -0.70
N ARG A 21 -13.72 -2.79 -1.15
CA ARG A 21 -13.64 -4.26 -1.03
C ARG A 21 -12.24 -4.65 -1.46
N GLY A 22 -11.51 -5.34 -0.58
CA GLY A 22 -10.17 -5.83 -0.89
C GLY A 22 -10.25 -6.53 -2.25
N ARG A 23 -9.49 -6.04 -3.23
CA ARG A 23 -9.55 -6.57 -4.60
C ARG A 23 -9.00 -8.00 -4.72
N VAL A 24 -8.51 -8.54 -3.61
CA VAL A 24 -7.87 -9.85 -3.51
C VAL A 24 -8.91 -10.82 -2.95
N TYR A 25 -9.39 -11.73 -3.80
CA TYR A 25 -10.30 -12.81 -3.42
C TYR A 25 -9.51 -14.12 -3.26
N GLY A 26 -9.71 -14.84 -2.16
CA GLY A 26 -9.05 -16.12 -1.90
C GLY A 26 -7.54 -16.05 -1.66
N GLY A 27 -6.99 -14.85 -1.48
CA GLY A 27 -5.59 -14.65 -1.12
C GLY A 27 -5.35 -14.79 0.39
N GLN A 28 -4.07 -14.84 0.74
CA GLN A 28 -3.59 -14.80 2.12
C GLN A 28 -2.63 -13.63 2.30
N ASP A 29 -2.63 -13.04 3.49
CA ASP A 29 -1.70 -11.96 3.81
C ASP A 29 -0.26 -12.47 3.79
N ALA A 30 0.64 -11.64 3.25
CA ALA A 30 2.06 -11.94 3.25
C ALA A 30 2.66 -11.69 4.63
N THR A 31 3.47 -12.62 5.14
CA THR A 31 4.26 -12.36 6.35
C THR A 31 5.39 -11.38 6.05
N TYR A 32 5.94 -10.76 7.10
CA TYR A 32 7.07 -9.85 6.95
C TYR A 32 8.25 -10.55 6.26
N GLY A 33 8.77 -9.92 5.21
CA GLY A 33 9.90 -10.46 4.45
C GLY A 33 9.56 -11.67 3.56
N MET A 34 8.29 -12.08 3.43
CA MET A 34 7.89 -13.20 2.56
C MET A 34 8.24 -12.95 1.09
N PHE A 35 8.16 -11.69 0.65
CA PHE A 35 8.49 -11.24 -0.69
C PHE A 35 9.48 -10.07 -0.60
N PRO A 36 10.75 -10.32 -0.29
CA PRO A 36 11.72 -9.26 0.02
C PRO A 36 12.05 -8.38 -1.18
N TRP A 37 11.79 -8.86 -2.41
CA TRP A 37 11.91 -8.09 -3.64
C TRP A 37 10.72 -7.16 -3.90
N GLN A 38 9.64 -7.21 -3.12
CA GLN A 38 8.48 -6.35 -3.31
C GLN A 38 8.80 -4.90 -2.92
N ALA A 39 8.58 -3.97 -3.84
CA ALA A 39 8.77 -2.53 -3.64
C ALA A 39 7.49 -1.75 -3.96
N ARG A 40 7.37 -0.54 -3.39
CA ARG A 40 6.27 0.39 -3.68
C ARG A 40 6.80 1.69 -4.28
N ILE A 41 6.12 2.16 -5.33
CA ILE A 41 6.32 3.50 -5.87
C ILE A 41 5.29 4.42 -5.21
N ARG A 42 5.78 5.48 -4.56
CA ARG A 42 4.91 6.52 -3.98
C ARG A 42 5.01 7.80 -4.79
N ARG A 43 3.88 8.46 -5.01
CA ARG A 43 3.84 9.81 -5.59
C ARG A 43 3.52 10.83 -4.51
N ARG A 44 4.26 11.94 -4.53
CA ARG A 44 4.00 13.10 -3.68
C ARG A 44 2.80 13.84 -4.25
N LEU A 45 1.76 14.02 -3.45
CA LEU A 45 0.52 14.66 -3.89
C LEU A 45 0.56 16.19 -3.78
N SER A 46 1.33 16.74 -2.85
CA SER A 46 1.51 18.19 -2.71
C SER A 46 2.87 18.52 -2.08
N THR A 47 3.42 19.67 -2.44
CA THR A 47 4.68 20.19 -1.88
C THR A 47 4.51 20.75 -0.47
N LEU A 48 3.27 21.04 -0.06
CA LEU A 48 2.94 21.60 1.24
C LEU A 48 2.68 20.54 2.31
N THR A 49 2.55 19.27 1.91
CA THR A 49 2.32 18.15 2.82
C THR A 49 3.37 17.06 2.63
N SER A 50 3.67 16.34 3.71
CA SER A 50 4.51 15.14 3.71
C SER A 50 3.73 13.89 3.27
N TYR A 51 2.46 14.02 2.90
CA TYR A 51 1.63 12.90 2.48
C TYR A 51 2.05 12.34 1.11
N HIS A 52 2.33 11.05 1.08
CA HIS A 52 2.72 10.30 -0.12
C HIS A 52 1.71 9.17 -0.36
N MET A 53 1.10 9.16 -1.55
CA MET A 53 0.13 8.14 -1.93
C MET A 53 0.83 6.95 -2.59
N HIS A 54 0.35 5.74 -2.27
CA HIS A 54 0.69 4.53 -3.02
C HIS A 54 0.23 4.64 -4.47
N HIS A 55 1.17 4.54 -5.40
CA HIS A 55 0.86 4.67 -6.82
C HIS A 55 0.91 3.33 -7.55
N CYS A 56 2.04 2.62 -7.44
CA CYS A 56 2.29 1.36 -8.14
C CYS A 56 3.15 0.41 -7.30
N GLY A 57 3.20 -0.86 -7.71
CA GLY A 57 4.19 -1.83 -7.25
C GLY A 57 5.47 -1.80 -8.10
N ALA A 58 6.53 -2.42 -7.59
CA ALA A 58 7.80 -2.60 -8.28
C ALA A 58 8.53 -3.84 -7.73
N THR A 59 9.54 -4.33 -8.44
CA THR A 59 10.35 -5.49 -8.06
C THR A 59 11.83 -5.14 -8.07
N ILE A 60 12.55 -5.46 -6.99
CA ILE A 60 14.01 -5.30 -6.91
C ILE A 60 14.67 -6.32 -7.84
N VAL A 61 15.47 -5.85 -8.80
CA VAL A 61 16.19 -6.69 -9.78
C VAL A 61 17.71 -6.55 -9.70
N GLY A 62 18.20 -5.61 -8.89
CA GLY A 62 19.61 -5.43 -8.58
C GLY A 62 19.79 -4.40 -7.47
N GLU A 63 21.04 -4.17 -7.06
CA GLU A 63 21.40 -3.29 -5.94
C GLU A 63 20.83 -1.86 -6.11
N TYR A 64 20.82 -1.36 -7.34
CA TYR A 64 20.35 -0.02 -7.68
C TYR A 64 19.16 -0.01 -8.65
N TRP A 65 18.55 -1.18 -8.91
CA TRP A 65 17.57 -1.33 -9.97
C TRP A 65 16.26 -1.94 -9.48
N VAL A 66 15.16 -1.28 -9.85
CA VAL A 66 13.80 -1.79 -9.70
C VAL A 66 13.09 -1.83 -11.04
N LEU A 67 12.28 -2.87 -11.25
CA LEU A 67 11.42 -3.04 -12.41
C LEU A 67 9.97 -2.66 -12.04
N SER A 68 9.29 -1.90 -12.91
CA SER A 68 7.87 -1.56 -12.77
C SER A 68 7.24 -1.37 -14.15
N ALA A 69 5.91 -1.20 -14.18
CA ALA A 69 5.19 -0.93 -15.41
C ALA A 69 5.44 0.51 -15.89
N ALA A 70 5.65 0.70 -17.19
CA ALA A 70 5.92 2.02 -17.77
C ALA A 70 4.78 3.04 -17.50
N HIS A 71 3.53 2.59 -17.41
CA HIS A 71 2.39 3.46 -17.15
C HIS A 71 2.38 4.08 -15.74
N CYS A 72 3.26 3.65 -14.83
CA CYS A 72 3.41 4.21 -13.48
C CYS A 72 4.18 5.54 -13.43
N PHE A 73 4.72 6.01 -14.56
CA PHE A 73 5.57 7.21 -14.64
C PHE A 73 5.06 8.26 -15.64
N ARG A 74 3.76 8.20 -15.96
CA ARG A 74 3.08 9.25 -16.72
C ARG A 74 2.47 10.31 -15.81
#